data_AF-A0A1G1Q6I8-F1
#
_entry.id   AF-A0A1G1Q6I8-F1
#
_cell.length_a   1.000
_cell.length_b   1.000
_cell.length_c   1.000
_cell.angle_alpha   90.00
_cell.angle_beta   90.00
_cell.angle_gamma   90.00
#
_symmetry.space_group_name_H-M   'P 1'
#
loop_
_entity.id
_entity.type
_entity.pdbx_description
1 polymer ?
#
loop_
_entity_poly.entity_id
_entity_poly.type
_entity_poly.pdbx_seq_one_letter_code
_entity_poly.pdbx_strand_id
1 'polypeptide(L)'
;MQKSLSIVGEFGFIDILRSRTVCSSDVIKGIGDDTAVVKMSPKKRMLLTTDMLVEGVHFTRDMSPEAIGYKSICCSVSDIAAMGGIPKHAVISFGADPSLELDFALRIYQGMKKAAKRFGVNIVGGDTVKSKNNVINVALAGEADIDKVVYRDGAKAGDNIFVTGRLGGSFNSGWHLKFVPRVEESQYLVKNYKISSMIDISDGLVPDLNHVLKGSNVGAILFEKKVPLRKNASIENAYYDGEDFELLFTASAQESKKILSQKKYKFYLIGEIVKKDHGLLSVTSAGYERKIEMNKGFVHF
;
A
#
# COMPACT_ATOMS: atom_id res chain seq x y z
N MET A 1 34.50 -7.02 3.38
CA MET A 1 33.85 -6.46 2.18
C MET A 1 32.74 -5.51 2.63
N GLN A 2 32.76 -4.26 2.20
CA GLN A 2 31.61 -3.36 2.35
C GLN A 2 30.46 -3.93 1.50
N LYS A 3 29.33 -4.27 2.12
CA LYS A 3 28.12 -4.68 1.40
C LYS A 3 27.42 -3.41 0.91
N SER A 4 27.21 -3.27 -0.40
CA SER A 4 26.41 -2.19 -0.99
C SER A 4 24.92 -2.40 -0.72
N LEU A 5 24.10 -1.36 -0.86
CA LEU A 5 22.63 -1.47 -0.76
C LEU A 5 22.05 -2.44 -1.80
N SER A 6 22.61 -2.49 -3.01
CA SER A 6 22.22 -3.48 -4.04
C SER A 6 22.44 -4.93 -3.63
N ILE A 7 23.42 -5.21 -2.77
CA ILE A 7 23.66 -6.56 -2.25
C ILE A 7 22.73 -6.87 -1.09
N VAL A 8 22.43 -5.87 -0.26
CA VAL A 8 21.55 -6.02 0.90
C VAL A 8 20.08 -6.08 0.47
N GLY A 9 19.73 -5.43 -0.63
CA GLY A 9 18.37 -5.20 -1.07
C GLY A 9 17.63 -4.22 -0.15
N GLU A 10 16.54 -3.68 -0.66
CA GLU A 10 15.67 -2.75 0.06
C GLU A 10 15.17 -3.33 1.39
N PHE A 11 14.49 -4.47 1.35
CA PHE A 11 13.91 -5.09 2.55
C PHE A 11 14.97 -5.51 3.57
N GLY A 12 16.12 -5.99 3.10
CA GLY A 12 17.25 -6.30 3.99
C GLY A 12 17.76 -5.05 4.70
N PHE A 13 17.76 -3.90 4.02
CA PHE A 13 18.16 -2.63 4.63
C PHE A 13 17.14 -2.13 5.64
N ILE A 14 15.84 -2.24 5.34
CA ILE A 14 14.75 -1.90 6.28
C ILE A 14 14.85 -2.76 7.55
N ASP A 15 15.11 -4.06 7.44
CA ASP A 15 15.28 -4.94 8.59
C ASP A 15 16.50 -4.54 9.45
N ILE A 16 17.61 -4.12 8.82
CA ILE A 16 18.75 -3.57 9.54
C ILE A 16 18.36 -2.29 10.28
N LEU A 17 17.65 -1.36 9.65
CA LEU A 17 17.21 -0.10 10.27
C LEU A 17 16.25 -0.32 11.44
N ARG A 18 15.32 -1.28 11.33
CA ARG A 18 14.38 -1.65 12.41
C ARG A 18 15.14 -2.01 13.70
N SER A 19 16.28 -2.68 13.59
CA SER A 19 17.11 -3.06 14.75
C SER A 19 18.03 -1.96 15.29
N ARG A 20 18.16 -0.84 14.58
CA ARG A 20 19.17 0.22 14.85
C ARG A 20 18.57 1.59 15.12
N THR A 21 17.25 1.72 15.11
CA THR A 21 16.55 2.96 15.38
C THR A 21 16.03 2.97 16.82
N VAL A 22 15.92 4.17 17.38
CA VAL A 22 15.40 4.35 18.75
C VAL A 22 13.88 4.33 18.70
N CYS A 23 13.25 3.55 19.57
CA CYS A 23 11.80 3.58 19.79
C CYS A 23 11.54 4.01 21.24
N SER A 24 10.68 5.01 21.39
CA SER A 24 10.16 5.47 22.68
C SER A 24 8.87 4.72 23.05
N SER A 25 8.46 4.79 24.31
CA SER A 25 7.31 4.03 24.85
C SER A 25 5.95 4.43 24.27
N ASP A 26 5.86 5.57 23.59
CA ASP A 26 4.67 6.06 22.89
C ASP A 26 4.52 5.53 21.46
N VAL A 27 5.55 4.86 20.92
CA VAL A 27 5.48 4.12 19.65
C VAL A 27 4.83 2.77 19.90
N ILE A 28 3.67 2.54 19.30
CA ILE A 28 2.91 1.28 19.42
C ILE A 28 3.34 0.30 18.34
N LYS A 29 3.57 0.81 17.12
CA LYS A 29 4.11 0.06 16.00
C LYS A 29 5.09 0.97 15.25
N GLY A 30 6.36 0.56 15.22
CA GLY A 30 7.40 1.24 14.46
C GLY A 30 7.52 0.71 13.03
N ILE A 31 8.74 0.70 12.49
CA ILE A 31 9.05 0.18 11.15
C ILE A 31 8.49 -1.24 10.98
N GLY A 32 7.75 -1.49 9.91
CA GLY A 32 7.28 -2.83 9.56
C GLY A 32 5.77 -3.01 9.42
N ASP A 33 5.03 -1.93 9.21
CA ASP A 33 3.66 -1.86 8.69
C ASP A 33 3.58 -0.69 7.70
N ASP A 34 2.44 -0.47 7.05
CA ASP A 34 2.27 0.62 6.07
C ASP A 34 2.35 2.01 6.71
N THR A 35 2.06 2.08 8.01
CA THR A 35 2.26 3.31 8.80
C THR A 35 2.91 2.99 10.14
N ALA A 36 3.68 3.92 10.67
CA ALA A 36 4.02 3.91 12.08
C ALA A 36 2.78 4.33 12.90
N VAL A 37 2.55 3.63 14.02
CA VAL A 37 1.44 3.90 14.93
C VAL A 37 1.97 4.48 16.24
N VAL A 38 1.58 5.71 16.54
CA VAL A 38 2.01 6.44 17.74
C VAL A 38 0.80 6.80 18.60
N LYS A 39 0.99 6.80 19.92
CA LYS A 39 -0.05 7.22 20.86
C LYS A 39 -0.35 8.71 20.68
N MET A 40 -1.60 9.04 20.34
CA MET A 40 -2.08 10.41 20.22
C MET A 40 -2.91 10.83 21.42
N SER A 41 -3.87 9.98 21.82
CA SER A 41 -4.75 10.21 22.97
C SER A 41 -5.20 8.86 23.54
N PRO A 42 -5.97 8.83 24.65
CA PRO A 42 -6.49 7.58 25.19
C PRO A 42 -7.33 6.76 24.19
N LYS A 43 -8.08 7.43 23.30
CA LYS A 43 -9.02 6.78 22.37
C LYS A 43 -8.51 6.67 20.93
N LYS A 44 -7.54 7.48 20.54
CA LYS A 44 -7.04 7.54 19.17
C LYS A 44 -5.55 7.26 19.05
N ARG A 45 -5.16 6.84 17.86
CA ARG A 45 -3.78 6.68 17.39
C ARG A 45 -3.52 7.63 16.25
N MET A 46 -2.27 8.09 16.18
CA MET A 46 -1.75 8.81 15.05
C MET A 46 -0.99 7.81 14.18
N LEU A 47 -1.26 7.88 12.88
CA LEU A 47 -0.64 7.06 11.84
C LEU A 47 0.28 7.96 11.05
N LEU A 48 1.53 7.56 10.85
CA LEU A 48 2.54 8.33 10.15
C LEU A 48 3.12 7.50 9.00
N THR A 49 3.08 8.04 7.79
CA THR A 49 3.74 7.45 6.61
C THR A 49 4.50 8.52 5.82
N THR A 50 5.37 8.06 4.92
CA THR A 50 5.99 8.89 3.90
C THR A 50 6.19 8.11 2.60
N ASP A 51 5.81 8.71 1.48
CA ASP A 51 6.05 8.17 0.13
C ASP A 51 6.85 9.15 -0.72
N MET A 52 7.74 8.60 -1.53
CA MET A 52 8.60 9.37 -2.41
C MET A 52 8.40 8.96 -3.86
N LEU A 53 8.06 9.93 -4.70
CA LEU A 53 8.01 9.80 -6.15
C LEU A 53 9.25 10.46 -6.74
N VAL A 54 10.00 9.68 -7.50
CA VAL A 54 11.24 10.09 -8.18
C VAL A 54 11.04 10.06 -9.69
N GLU A 55 11.39 11.16 -10.37
CA GLU A 55 11.40 11.23 -11.83
C GLU A 55 12.33 10.15 -12.42
N GLY A 56 11.86 9.44 -13.45
CA GLY A 56 12.56 8.32 -14.07
C GLY A 56 12.35 6.97 -13.36
N VAL A 57 11.70 6.97 -12.18
CA VAL A 57 11.31 5.75 -11.46
C VAL A 57 9.80 5.63 -11.40
N HIS A 58 9.13 6.65 -10.85
CA HIS A 58 7.69 6.61 -10.56
C HIS A 58 6.84 7.46 -11.51
N PHE A 59 7.48 8.41 -12.21
CA PHE A 59 6.86 9.28 -13.21
C PHE A 59 7.90 9.81 -14.20
N THR A 60 7.43 10.36 -15.32
CA THR A 60 8.23 11.13 -16.29
C THR A 60 7.55 12.46 -16.61
N ARG A 61 8.27 13.40 -17.23
CA ARG A 61 7.70 14.71 -17.63
C ARG A 61 6.66 14.63 -18.75
N ASP A 62 6.60 13.51 -19.46
CA ASP A 62 5.57 13.27 -20.49
C ASP A 62 4.20 12.95 -19.88
N MET A 63 4.16 12.63 -18.59
CA MET A 63 2.91 12.41 -17.86
C MET A 63 2.26 13.75 -17.47
N SER A 64 0.94 13.75 -17.27
CA SER A 64 0.23 14.95 -16.78
C SER A 64 0.79 15.37 -15.40
N PRO A 65 1.24 16.63 -15.25
CA PRO A 65 1.72 17.15 -13.96
C PRO A 65 0.65 17.04 -12.87
N GLU A 66 -0.61 17.33 -13.21
CA GLU A 66 -1.74 17.18 -12.28
C GLU A 66 -1.94 15.73 -11.84
N ALA A 67 -1.73 14.77 -12.74
CA ALA A 67 -1.84 13.36 -12.41
C ALA A 67 -0.67 12.89 -11.52
N ILE A 68 0.55 13.40 -11.75
CA ILE A 68 1.71 13.18 -10.86
C ILE A 68 1.41 13.72 -9.46
N GLY A 69 0.93 14.96 -9.36
CA GLY A 69 0.57 15.56 -8.09
C GLY A 69 -0.57 14.83 -7.39
N TYR A 70 -1.59 14.39 -8.13
CA TYR A 70 -2.67 13.58 -7.59
C TYR A 70 -2.15 12.23 -7.05
N LYS A 71 -1.32 11.53 -7.83
CA LYS A 71 -0.68 10.26 -7.45
C LYS A 71 0.11 10.41 -6.15
N SER A 72 0.94 11.46 -6.04
CA SER A 72 1.80 11.69 -4.87
C SER A 72 1.04 11.74 -3.54
N ILE A 73 -0.12 12.39 -3.49
CA ILE A 73 -0.97 12.40 -2.29
C ILE A 73 -1.66 11.05 -2.11
N CYS A 74 -2.08 10.42 -3.20
CA CYS A 74 -2.86 9.19 -3.14
C CYS A 74 -2.05 7.99 -2.64
N CYS A 75 -0.75 7.91 -2.95
CA CYS A 75 0.15 6.87 -2.39
C CYS A 75 0.07 6.87 -0.86
N SER A 76 0.40 8.00 -0.22
CA SER A 76 0.38 8.08 1.25
C SER A 76 -1.01 8.00 1.87
N VAL A 77 -2.06 8.37 1.14
CA VAL A 77 -3.44 8.14 1.60
C VAL A 77 -3.78 6.65 1.59
N SER A 78 -3.20 5.86 0.67
CA SER A 78 -3.39 4.41 0.58
C SER A 78 -2.85 3.71 1.82
N ASP A 79 -1.63 4.03 2.27
CA ASP A 79 -1.05 3.48 3.50
C ASP A 79 -1.93 3.74 4.73
N ILE A 80 -2.44 4.97 4.86
CA ILE A 80 -3.36 5.30 5.96
C ILE A 80 -4.64 4.44 5.86
N ALA A 81 -5.16 4.24 4.65
CA ALA A 81 -6.32 3.38 4.43
C ALA A 81 -6.01 1.91 4.77
N ALA A 82 -4.83 1.41 4.42
CA ALA A 82 -4.36 0.04 4.73
C ALA A 82 -4.35 -0.26 6.23
N MET A 83 -4.20 0.78 7.06
CA MET A 83 -4.17 0.67 8.52
C MET A 83 -5.51 0.98 9.20
N GLY A 84 -6.60 1.15 8.44
CA GLY A 84 -7.92 1.49 8.99
C GLY A 84 -8.08 2.96 9.37
N GLY A 85 -7.18 3.82 8.90
CA GLY A 85 -7.10 5.23 9.26
C GLY A 85 -7.87 6.18 8.37
N ILE A 86 -7.94 7.43 8.83
CA ILE A 86 -8.44 8.57 8.09
C ILE A 86 -7.29 9.58 7.95
N PRO A 87 -6.91 9.97 6.72
CA PRO A 87 -5.80 10.89 6.50
C PRO A 87 -6.19 12.32 6.95
N LYS A 88 -5.24 13.13 7.42
CA LYS A 88 -5.51 14.47 7.99
C LYS A 88 -4.60 15.58 7.49
N HIS A 89 -3.30 15.43 7.65
CA HIS A 89 -2.34 16.49 7.40
C HIS A 89 -1.12 15.95 6.65
N ALA A 90 -0.65 16.70 5.66
CA ALA A 90 0.54 16.36 4.90
C ALA A 90 1.52 17.54 4.86
N VAL A 91 2.81 17.21 4.83
CA VAL A 91 3.88 18.14 4.46
C VAL A 91 4.59 17.61 3.21
N ILE A 92 4.96 18.51 2.30
CA ILE A 92 5.50 18.15 0.98
C ILE A 92 6.95 18.62 0.87
N SER A 93 7.87 17.70 0.65
CA SER A 93 9.24 18.06 0.28
C SER A 93 9.40 17.92 -1.23
N PHE A 94 9.78 19.01 -1.89
CA PHE A 94 9.95 19.05 -3.33
C PHE A 94 11.41 19.34 -3.70
N GLY A 95 12.11 18.31 -4.15
CA GLY A 95 13.42 18.45 -4.77
C GLY A 95 13.23 18.75 -6.24
N ALA A 96 13.69 19.91 -6.72
CA ALA A 96 13.48 20.31 -8.11
C ALA A 96 14.80 20.61 -8.82
N ASP A 97 14.89 20.16 -10.08
CA ASP A 97 15.91 20.66 -10.99
C ASP A 97 15.64 22.15 -11.28
N PRO A 98 16.64 23.06 -11.23
CA PRO A 98 16.43 24.48 -11.48
C PRO A 98 15.87 24.84 -12.86
N SER A 99 15.96 23.93 -13.83
CA SER A 99 15.39 24.09 -15.17
C SER A 99 13.92 23.65 -15.26
N LEU A 100 13.34 23.10 -14.18
CA LEU A 100 11.94 22.70 -14.17
C LEU A 100 11.03 23.91 -14.41
N GLU A 101 10.14 23.80 -15.39
CA GLU A 101 9.21 24.86 -15.71
C GLU A 101 8.26 25.15 -14.54
N LEU A 102 8.08 26.44 -14.24
CA LEU A 102 7.20 26.88 -13.16
C LEU A 102 5.77 26.36 -13.35
N ASP A 103 5.25 26.38 -14.59
CA ASP A 103 3.91 25.87 -14.90
C ASP A 103 3.77 24.39 -14.55
N PHE A 104 4.77 23.57 -14.90
CA PHE A 104 4.79 22.15 -14.57
C PHE A 104 4.71 21.92 -13.05
N ALA A 105 5.52 22.64 -12.28
CA ALA A 105 5.50 22.56 -10.81
C ALA A 105 4.16 23.03 -10.22
N LEU A 106 3.59 24.13 -10.72
CA LEU A 106 2.29 24.63 -10.26
C LEU A 106 1.17 23.63 -10.56
N ARG A 107 1.20 22.98 -11.71
CA ARG A 107 0.20 21.97 -12.11
C ARG A 107 0.32 20.68 -11.28
N ILE A 108 1.52 20.29 -10.86
CA ILE A 108 1.70 19.25 -9.83
C ILE A 108 0.94 19.64 -8.55
N TYR A 109 1.15 20.85 -8.02
CA TYR A 109 0.45 21.30 -6.83
C TYR A 109 -1.07 21.41 -7.01
N GLN A 110 -1.56 21.73 -8.21
CA GLN A 110 -2.99 21.67 -8.52
C GLN A 110 -3.55 20.24 -8.41
N GLY A 111 -2.80 19.26 -8.92
CA GLY A 111 -3.09 17.83 -8.74
C GLY A 111 -3.15 17.41 -7.28
N MET A 112 -2.14 17.78 -6.50
CA MET A 112 -2.08 17.54 -5.05
C MET A 112 -3.28 18.16 -4.34
N LYS A 113 -3.60 19.44 -4.63
CA LYS A 113 -4.74 20.14 -4.04
C LYS A 113 -6.07 19.43 -4.34
N LYS A 114 -6.23 18.89 -5.54
CA LYS A 114 -7.43 18.14 -5.92
C LYS A 114 -7.55 16.84 -5.13
N ALA A 115 -6.46 16.06 -5.01
CA ALA A 115 -6.43 14.86 -4.18
C ALA A 115 -6.66 15.18 -2.70
N ALA A 116 -5.97 16.19 -2.16
CA ALA A 116 -6.08 16.63 -0.78
C ALA A 116 -7.51 17.04 -0.42
N LYS A 117 -8.16 17.84 -1.28
CA LYS A 117 -9.59 18.20 -1.12
C LYS A 117 -10.50 16.96 -1.13
N ARG A 118 -10.24 16.00 -2.02
CA ARG A 118 -11.05 14.77 -2.14
C ARG A 118 -11.02 13.94 -0.85
N PHE A 119 -9.85 13.79 -0.25
CA PHE A 119 -9.65 12.92 0.91
C PHE A 119 -9.64 13.67 2.26
N GLY A 120 -9.93 14.98 2.25
CA GLY A 120 -9.95 15.79 3.47
C GLY A 120 -8.56 16.00 4.09
N VAL A 121 -7.50 15.95 3.28
CA VAL A 121 -6.12 16.17 3.71
C VAL A 121 -5.79 17.65 3.61
N ASN A 122 -5.16 18.19 4.65
CA ASN A 122 -4.61 19.53 4.65
C ASN A 122 -3.12 19.47 4.30
N ILE A 123 -2.70 20.18 3.26
CA ILE A 123 -1.28 20.42 3.00
C ILE A 123 -0.88 21.61 3.87
N VAL A 124 -0.14 21.35 4.96
CA VAL A 124 0.12 22.33 6.02
C VAL A 124 1.52 22.94 6.01
N GLY A 125 2.37 22.47 5.10
CA GLY A 125 3.74 22.95 4.98
C GLY A 125 4.56 22.07 4.06
N GLY A 126 5.87 22.26 4.11
CA GLY A 126 6.80 21.55 3.25
C GLY A 126 8.17 22.18 3.23
N ASP A 127 9.01 21.64 2.35
CA ASP A 127 10.33 22.16 2.05
C ASP A 127 10.56 22.11 0.54
N THR A 128 11.39 23.00 0.00
CA THR A 128 11.74 23.00 -1.42
C THR A 128 13.21 23.24 -1.60
N VAL A 129 13.88 22.30 -2.26
CA VAL A 129 15.34 22.29 -2.41
C VAL A 129 15.74 22.08 -3.85
N LYS A 130 16.92 22.59 -4.20
CA LYS A 130 17.58 22.25 -5.47
C LYS A 130 17.99 20.78 -5.47
N SER A 131 17.64 20.07 -6.54
CA SER A 131 18.04 18.68 -6.80
C SER A 131 18.50 18.52 -8.25
N LYS A 132 19.16 17.41 -8.58
CA LYS A 132 19.46 17.04 -9.98
C LYS A 132 18.27 16.32 -10.66
N ASN A 133 17.45 15.64 -9.87
CA ASN A 133 16.25 14.94 -10.32
C ASN A 133 15.03 15.55 -9.63
N ASN A 134 13.89 15.59 -10.30
CA ASN A 134 12.65 16.00 -9.63
C ASN A 134 12.16 14.88 -8.70
N VAL A 135 11.93 15.24 -7.44
CA VAL A 135 11.53 14.35 -6.36
C VAL A 135 10.40 15.00 -5.58
N ILE A 136 9.32 14.26 -5.39
CA ILE A 136 8.19 14.65 -4.57
C ILE A 136 8.13 13.67 -3.41
N ASN A 137 8.32 14.15 -2.18
CA ASN A 137 8.08 13.35 -0.98
C ASN A 137 6.86 13.91 -0.24
N VAL A 138 5.91 13.03 0.07
CA VAL A 138 4.73 13.34 0.88
C VAL A 138 4.87 12.62 2.20
N ALA A 139 5.03 13.38 3.28
CA ALA A 139 4.87 12.82 4.63
C ALA A 139 3.46 13.14 5.11
N LEU A 140 2.72 12.12 5.55
CA LEU A 140 1.30 12.23 5.85
C LEU A 140 0.97 11.64 7.22
N ALA A 141 0.23 12.42 8.00
CA ALA A 141 -0.35 12.03 9.27
C ALA A 141 -1.85 11.76 9.10
N GLY A 142 -2.28 10.60 9.60
CA GLY A 142 -3.67 10.21 9.77
C GLY A 142 -3.99 9.89 11.22
N GLU A 143 -5.25 9.54 11.46
CA GLU A 143 -5.71 9.06 12.76
C GLU A 143 -6.64 7.86 12.61
N ALA A 144 -6.70 7.04 13.66
CA ALA A 144 -7.64 5.95 13.79
C ALA A 144 -8.07 5.81 15.26
N ASP A 145 -9.28 5.31 15.48
CA ASP A 145 -9.68 4.84 16.81
C ASP A 145 -8.86 3.59 17.15
N ILE A 146 -8.53 3.42 18.45
CA ILE A 146 -7.64 2.35 18.91
C ILE A 146 -8.09 0.94 18.47
N ASP A 147 -9.38 0.67 18.43
CA ASP A 147 -9.98 -0.61 18.05
C ASP A 147 -10.20 -0.76 16.53
N LYS A 148 -9.81 0.25 15.76
CA LYS A 148 -9.95 0.32 14.30
C LYS A 148 -8.62 0.30 13.55
N VAL A 149 -7.50 0.39 14.26
CA VAL A 149 -6.18 0.15 13.66
C VAL A 149 -6.06 -1.33 13.30
N VAL A 150 -5.72 -1.60 12.04
CA VAL A 150 -5.46 -2.95 11.53
C VAL A 150 -4.00 -3.01 11.13
N TYR A 151 -3.35 -4.13 11.41
CA TYR A 151 -1.94 -4.38 11.10
C TYR A 151 -1.82 -5.49 10.08
N ARG A 152 -0.70 -5.54 9.35
CA ARG A 152 -0.46 -6.64 8.39
C ARG A 152 -0.11 -7.99 9.03
N ASP A 153 0.15 -8.04 10.33
CA ASP A 153 0.66 -9.22 11.07
C ASP A 153 -0.39 -10.05 11.85
N GLY A 154 -1.69 -9.78 11.62
CA GLY A 154 -2.77 -10.47 12.35
C GLY A 154 -3.40 -11.68 11.65
N ALA A 155 -2.93 -12.08 10.46
CA ALA A 155 -3.53 -13.16 9.67
C ALA A 155 -3.37 -14.53 10.33
N LYS A 156 -4.37 -15.41 10.18
CA LYS A 156 -4.37 -16.75 10.79
C LYS A 156 -4.73 -17.82 9.78
N ALA A 157 -4.17 -19.03 9.95
CA ALA A 157 -4.57 -20.18 9.16
C ALA A 157 -6.09 -20.41 9.24
N GLY A 158 -6.74 -20.54 8.08
CA GLY A 158 -8.19 -20.61 7.93
C GLY A 158 -8.87 -19.27 7.63
N ASP A 159 -8.15 -18.15 7.67
CA ASP A 159 -8.66 -16.87 7.17
C ASP A 159 -8.78 -16.90 5.63
N ASN A 160 -9.77 -16.22 5.09
CA ASN A 160 -9.87 -15.96 3.66
C ASN A 160 -9.15 -14.66 3.30
N ILE A 161 -8.57 -14.64 2.10
CA ILE A 161 -7.87 -13.49 1.53
C ILE A 161 -8.82 -12.77 0.56
N PHE A 162 -8.94 -11.46 0.73
CA PHE A 162 -9.76 -10.60 -0.10
C PHE A 162 -8.96 -9.47 -0.73
N VAL A 163 -9.46 -8.98 -1.86
CA VAL A 163 -9.04 -7.69 -2.44
C VAL A 163 -10.23 -6.80 -2.78
N THR A 164 -10.02 -5.48 -2.78
CA THR A 164 -11.09 -4.48 -2.98
C THR A 164 -11.46 -4.20 -4.43
N GLY A 165 -10.58 -4.52 -5.37
CA GLY A 165 -10.80 -4.15 -6.76
C GLY A 165 -9.97 -4.98 -7.72
N ARG A 166 -9.86 -4.49 -8.95
CA ARG A 166 -9.18 -5.20 -10.04
C ARG A 166 -7.68 -4.94 -9.99
N LEU A 167 -6.89 -5.94 -10.36
CA LEU A 167 -5.43 -5.94 -10.26
C LEU A 167 -4.75 -6.09 -11.63
N GLY A 168 -3.50 -5.63 -11.70
CA GLY A 168 -2.58 -5.79 -12.81
C GLY A 168 -2.73 -4.76 -13.93
N GLY A 169 -1.65 -4.59 -14.70
CA GLY A 169 -1.61 -3.71 -15.87
C GLY A 169 -1.76 -2.23 -15.51
N SER A 170 -1.30 -1.83 -14.31
CA SER A 170 -1.53 -0.48 -13.81
C SER A 170 -0.85 0.59 -14.67
N PHE A 171 0.44 0.42 -14.95
CA PHE A 171 1.20 1.29 -15.85
C PHE A 171 0.61 1.34 -17.27
N ASN A 172 0.43 0.18 -17.90
CA ASN A 172 -0.05 0.07 -19.29
C ASN A 172 -1.44 0.68 -19.51
N SER A 173 -2.30 0.67 -18.48
CA SER A 173 -3.65 1.26 -18.54
C SER A 173 -3.72 2.71 -18.03
N GLY A 174 -2.58 3.26 -17.59
CA GLY A 174 -2.49 4.55 -16.91
C GLY A 174 -3.25 4.58 -15.58
N TRP A 175 -3.55 3.42 -14.98
CA TRP A 175 -4.28 3.32 -13.71
C TRP A 175 -3.50 3.93 -12.55
N HIS A 176 -2.18 3.73 -12.51
CA HIS A 176 -1.28 4.29 -11.50
C HIS A 176 -1.35 5.82 -11.31
N LEU A 177 -1.93 6.55 -12.27
CA LEU A 177 -2.04 8.01 -12.27
C LEU A 177 -3.45 8.50 -11.86
N LYS A 178 -4.41 7.58 -11.72
CA LYS A 178 -5.83 7.90 -11.51
C LYS A 178 -6.55 7.00 -10.51
N PHE A 179 -5.82 6.11 -9.82
CA PHE A 179 -6.40 5.23 -8.81
C PHE A 179 -7.05 6.03 -7.69
N VAL A 180 -7.88 5.34 -6.91
CA VAL A 180 -8.59 5.93 -5.78
C VAL A 180 -8.22 5.10 -4.56
N PRO A 181 -7.44 5.66 -3.62
CA PRO A 181 -7.19 5.02 -2.34
C PRO A 181 -8.50 4.61 -1.67
N ARG A 182 -8.50 3.39 -1.12
CA ARG A 182 -9.69 2.70 -0.63
C ARG A 182 -10.08 3.09 0.79
N VAL A 183 -10.04 4.39 1.08
CA VAL A 183 -10.36 4.96 2.40
C VAL A 183 -11.79 4.59 2.80
N GLU A 184 -12.76 4.72 1.90
CA GLU A 184 -14.16 4.43 2.22
C GLU A 184 -14.40 2.94 2.49
N GLU A 185 -13.81 2.07 1.67
CA GLU A 185 -13.87 0.63 1.82
C GLU A 185 -13.19 0.18 3.12
N SER A 186 -12.01 0.73 3.43
CA SER A 186 -11.29 0.50 4.68
C SER A 186 -12.13 0.90 5.90
N GLN A 187 -12.65 2.14 5.92
CA GLN A 187 -13.50 2.63 7.01
C GLN A 187 -14.76 1.77 7.19
N TYR A 188 -15.34 1.30 6.08
CA TYR A 188 -16.47 0.38 6.13
C TYR A 188 -16.07 -0.99 6.71
N LEU A 189 -14.92 -1.54 6.33
CA LEU A 189 -14.44 -2.83 6.85
C LEU A 189 -14.22 -2.77 8.36
N VAL A 190 -13.41 -1.83 8.85
CA VAL A 190 -13.03 -1.75 10.27
C VAL A 190 -14.22 -1.37 11.17
N LYS A 191 -15.22 -0.68 10.63
CA LYS A 191 -16.44 -0.33 11.37
C LYS A 191 -17.38 -1.53 11.56
N ASN A 192 -17.51 -2.40 10.55
CA ASN A 192 -18.57 -3.40 10.50
C ASN A 192 -18.10 -4.84 10.73
N TYR A 193 -16.80 -5.11 10.58
CA TYR A 193 -16.24 -6.46 10.63
C TYR A 193 -14.98 -6.51 11.48
N LYS A 194 -14.63 -7.72 11.90
CA LYS A 194 -13.35 -8.01 12.54
C LYS A 194 -12.42 -8.66 11.51
N ILE A 195 -11.69 -7.84 10.77
CA ILE A 195 -10.65 -8.34 9.85
C ILE A 195 -9.37 -8.67 10.63
N SER A 196 -8.64 -9.66 10.15
CA SER A 196 -7.45 -10.20 10.81
C SER A 196 -6.20 -9.40 10.45
N SER A 197 -6.01 -9.07 9.17
CA SER A 197 -4.93 -8.21 8.69
C SER A 197 -5.33 -7.40 7.48
N MET A 198 -4.58 -6.33 7.17
CA MET A 198 -4.77 -5.50 5.99
C MET A 198 -3.44 -4.88 5.55
N ILE A 199 -3.29 -4.67 4.24
CA ILE A 199 -2.18 -3.99 3.57
C ILE A 199 -2.74 -3.41 2.25
N ASP A 200 -2.15 -2.38 1.66
CA ASP A 200 -2.44 -2.03 0.27
C ASP A 200 -1.55 -2.79 -0.72
N ILE A 201 -1.86 -2.66 -2.01
CA ILE A 201 -1.16 -3.36 -3.10
C ILE A 201 -0.40 -2.33 -3.94
N SER A 202 0.83 -2.02 -3.54
CA SER A 202 1.74 -1.06 -4.19
C SER A 202 2.80 -1.75 -5.05
N ASP A 203 3.35 -2.89 -4.61
CA ASP A 203 4.43 -3.61 -5.32
C ASP A 203 3.92 -4.81 -6.12
N GLY A 204 2.69 -5.22 -5.85
CA GLY A 204 1.99 -6.30 -6.52
C GLY A 204 1.41 -7.29 -5.53
N LEU A 205 0.39 -8.03 -5.95
CA LEU A 205 -0.35 -8.92 -5.03
C LEU A 205 0.57 -9.90 -4.28
N VAL A 206 1.62 -10.42 -4.94
CA VAL A 206 2.51 -11.42 -4.33
C VAL A 206 3.50 -10.79 -3.35
N PRO A 207 4.27 -9.74 -3.71
CA PRO A 207 5.12 -9.02 -2.75
C PRO A 207 4.36 -8.54 -1.51
N ASP A 208 3.20 -7.91 -1.69
CA ASP A 208 2.44 -7.30 -0.60
C ASP A 208 1.80 -8.38 0.30
N LEU A 209 1.27 -9.45 -0.29
CA LEU A 209 0.83 -10.61 0.48
C LEU A 209 2.00 -11.24 1.27
N ASN A 210 3.20 -11.31 0.70
CA ASN A 210 4.36 -11.88 1.38
C ASN A 210 4.72 -11.08 2.65
N HIS A 211 4.48 -9.77 2.69
CA HIS A 211 4.60 -8.99 3.93
C HIS A 211 3.62 -9.46 5.01
N VAL A 212 2.37 -9.70 4.66
CA VAL A 212 1.35 -10.28 5.56
C VAL A 212 1.75 -11.67 6.05
N LEU A 213 2.22 -12.54 5.14
CA LEU A 213 2.64 -13.91 5.46
C LEU A 213 3.83 -13.94 6.42
N LYS A 214 4.84 -13.12 6.16
CA LYS A 214 6.03 -12.99 7.02
C LYS A 214 5.67 -12.42 8.37
N GLY A 215 4.88 -11.34 8.41
CA GLY A 215 4.45 -10.69 9.65
C GLY A 215 3.61 -11.61 10.54
N SER A 216 2.71 -12.38 9.93
CA SER A 216 1.79 -13.27 10.65
C SER A 216 2.32 -14.70 10.85
N ASN A 217 3.49 -15.04 10.30
CA ASN A 217 4.09 -16.38 10.34
C ASN A 217 3.18 -17.49 9.78
N VAL A 218 2.60 -17.26 8.59
CA VAL A 218 1.64 -18.14 7.91
C VAL A 218 2.01 -18.36 6.42
N GLY A 219 1.29 -19.25 5.75
CA GLY A 219 1.35 -19.46 4.29
C GLY A 219 0.03 -19.04 3.63
N ALA A 220 -0.06 -19.16 2.31
CA ALA A 220 -1.31 -18.88 1.59
C ALA A 220 -1.48 -19.70 0.31
N ILE A 221 -2.74 -19.85 -0.09
CA ILE A 221 -3.15 -20.40 -1.37
C ILE A 221 -3.98 -19.33 -2.09
N LEU A 222 -3.54 -18.92 -3.28
CA LEU A 222 -4.29 -18.03 -4.17
C LEU A 222 -5.03 -18.83 -5.23
N PHE A 223 -6.22 -18.40 -5.61
CA PHE A 223 -7.05 -19.02 -6.65
C PHE A 223 -7.09 -18.11 -7.89
N GLU A 224 -6.30 -18.42 -8.93
CA GLU A 224 -6.12 -17.52 -10.09
C GLU A 224 -7.44 -17.13 -10.75
N LYS A 225 -8.39 -18.07 -10.88
CA LYS A 225 -9.73 -17.82 -11.44
C LYS A 225 -10.55 -16.78 -10.66
N LYS A 226 -10.23 -16.57 -9.39
CA LYS A 226 -10.95 -15.63 -8.52
C LYS A 226 -10.27 -14.26 -8.44
N VAL A 227 -9.01 -14.16 -8.87
CA VAL A 227 -8.28 -12.88 -8.89
C VAL A 227 -8.95 -11.95 -9.91
N PRO A 228 -9.48 -10.79 -9.49
CA PRO A 228 -10.15 -9.87 -10.39
C PRO A 228 -9.13 -9.13 -11.27
N LEU A 229 -8.99 -9.52 -12.52
CA LEU A 229 -8.03 -8.87 -13.42
C LEU A 229 -8.61 -7.57 -14.04
N ARG A 230 -7.75 -6.57 -14.22
CA ARG A 230 -8.04 -5.41 -15.08
C ARG A 230 -8.16 -5.87 -16.54
N LYS A 231 -8.88 -5.10 -17.35
CA LYS A 231 -9.01 -5.40 -18.78
C LYS A 231 -7.61 -5.54 -19.42
N ASN A 232 -7.39 -6.64 -20.13
CA ASN A 232 -6.12 -7.01 -20.78
C ASN A 232 -4.94 -7.29 -19.82
N ALA A 233 -5.15 -7.34 -18.51
CA ALA A 233 -4.13 -7.79 -17.56
C ALA A 233 -4.10 -9.32 -17.50
N SER A 234 -2.90 -9.88 -17.36
CA SER A 234 -2.69 -11.30 -17.05
C SER A 234 -2.60 -11.53 -15.54
N ILE A 235 -2.58 -12.80 -15.13
CA ILE A 235 -2.33 -13.14 -13.72
C ILE A 235 -0.93 -12.72 -13.26
N GLU A 236 0.08 -12.80 -14.15
CA GLU A 236 1.44 -12.36 -13.84
C GLU A 236 1.47 -10.84 -13.61
N ASN A 237 0.67 -10.08 -14.36
CA ASN A 237 0.53 -8.64 -14.13
C ASN A 237 -0.07 -8.35 -12.75
N ALA A 238 -1.15 -9.05 -12.36
CA ALA A 238 -1.76 -8.87 -11.04
C ALA A 238 -0.81 -9.28 -9.90
N TYR A 239 0.05 -10.26 -10.12
CA TYR A 239 0.98 -10.75 -9.11
C TYR A 239 2.15 -9.79 -8.88
N TYR A 240 2.64 -9.11 -9.93
CA TYR A 240 3.97 -8.51 -9.89
C TYR A 240 4.11 -7.09 -10.47
N ASP A 241 3.10 -6.54 -11.17
CA ASP A 241 3.25 -5.19 -11.76
C ASP A 241 3.24 -4.08 -10.71
N GLY A 242 2.43 -4.23 -9.66
CA GLY A 242 2.20 -3.21 -8.65
C GLY A 242 1.35 -2.01 -9.13
N GLU A 243 1.41 -0.95 -8.33
CA GLU A 243 0.71 0.33 -8.47
C GLU A 243 -0.82 0.22 -8.64
N ASP A 244 -1.43 -0.81 -8.07
CA ASP A 244 -2.88 -1.00 -8.09
C ASP A 244 -3.58 -0.16 -7.01
N PHE A 245 -2.96 -0.03 -5.83
CA PHE A 245 -3.45 0.67 -4.63
C PHE A 245 -4.87 0.22 -4.22
N GLU A 246 -5.13 -1.06 -4.44
CA GLU A 246 -6.25 -1.79 -3.84
C GLU A 246 -5.83 -2.27 -2.45
N LEU A 247 -6.79 -2.59 -1.58
CA LEU A 247 -6.46 -3.24 -0.29
C LEU A 247 -6.50 -4.75 -0.44
N LEU A 248 -5.52 -5.40 0.16
CA LEU A 248 -5.55 -6.81 0.51
C LEU A 248 -5.87 -6.92 2.00
N PHE A 249 -6.87 -7.73 2.34
CA PHE A 249 -7.17 -8.01 3.75
C PHE A 249 -7.53 -9.46 3.98
N THR A 250 -7.38 -9.90 5.22
CA THR A 250 -7.72 -11.26 5.65
C THR A 250 -8.83 -11.24 6.69
N ALA A 251 -9.69 -12.25 6.69
CA ALA A 251 -10.75 -12.37 7.67
C ALA A 251 -11.11 -13.84 7.92
N SER A 252 -11.51 -14.17 9.16
CA SER A 252 -11.97 -15.52 9.49
C SER A 252 -13.13 -15.96 8.60
N ALA A 253 -13.26 -17.26 8.36
CA ALA A 253 -14.37 -17.83 7.58
C ALA A 253 -15.77 -17.37 8.04
N GLN A 254 -15.95 -17.05 9.32
CA GLN A 254 -17.20 -16.51 9.85
C GLN A 254 -17.44 -15.06 9.38
N GLU A 255 -16.43 -14.19 9.48
CA GLU A 255 -16.53 -12.81 9.01
C GLU A 255 -16.62 -12.74 7.49
N SER A 256 -15.90 -13.60 6.78
CA SER A 256 -15.97 -13.76 5.31
C SER A 256 -17.40 -13.94 4.80
N LYS A 257 -18.21 -14.76 5.48
CA LYS A 257 -19.63 -14.96 5.12
C LYS A 257 -20.44 -13.65 5.22
N LYS A 258 -20.15 -12.82 6.21
CA LYS A 258 -20.82 -11.52 6.40
C LYS A 258 -20.33 -10.47 5.40
N ILE A 259 -19.03 -10.50 5.08
CA ILE A 259 -18.39 -9.60 4.11
C ILE A 259 -18.86 -9.91 2.68
N LEU A 260 -19.14 -11.18 2.37
CA LEU A 260 -19.68 -11.59 1.07
C LEU A 260 -21.20 -11.34 0.93
N SER A 261 -21.93 -11.24 2.04
CA SER A 261 -23.39 -11.03 2.02
C SER A 261 -23.81 -9.56 1.96
N GLN A 262 -22.94 -8.63 2.37
CA GLN A 262 -23.20 -7.20 2.22
C GLN A 262 -23.21 -6.78 0.74
N LYS A 263 -23.93 -5.69 0.45
CA LYS A 263 -24.15 -5.20 -0.93
C LYS A 263 -23.53 -3.82 -1.20
N LYS A 264 -22.85 -3.23 -0.23
CA LYS A 264 -22.33 -1.85 -0.32
C LYS A 264 -21.07 -1.79 -1.19
N TYR A 265 -20.11 -2.69 -0.95
CA TYR A 265 -18.86 -2.76 -1.69
C TYR A 265 -18.66 -4.16 -2.24
N LYS A 266 -17.95 -4.27 -3.36
CA LYS A 266 -17.61 -5.57 -3.93
C LYS A 266 -16.20 -5.96 -3.48
N PHE A 267 -16.12 -6.96 -2.60
CA PHE A 267 -14.86 -7.57 -2.20
C PHE A 267 -14.70 -8.94 -2.87
N TYR A 268 -13.49 -9.22 -3.33
CA TYR A 268 -13.19 -10.42 -4.09
C TYR A 268 -12.44 -11.40 -3.19
N LEU A 269 -13.03 -12.54 -2.85
CA LEU A 269 -12.33 -13.62 -2.18
C LEU A 269 -11.40 -14.29 -3.18
N ILE A 270 -10.09 -14.14 -2.98
CA ILE A 270 -9.06 -14.62 -3.92
C ILE A 270 -8.24 -15.78 -3.40
N GLY A 271 -8.32 -16.11 -2.11
CA GLY A 271 -7.47 -17.12 -1.53
C GLY A 271 -7.82 -17.46 -0.09
N GLU A 272 -6.94 -18.23 0.53
CA GLU A 272 -6.99 -18.59 1.95
C GLU A 272 -5.59 -18.62 2.56
N ILE A 273 -5.52 -18.29 3.85
CA ILE A 273 -4.33 -18.38 4.67
C ILE A 273 -4.22 -19.81 5.19
N VAL A 274 -3.03 -20.39 5.08
CA VAL A 274 -2.71 -21.75 5.52
C VAL A 274 -1.53 -21.75 6.50
N LYS A 275 -1.14 -22.91 7.02
CA LYS A 275 0.05 -23.02 7.85
C LYS A 275 1.30 -22.64 7.05
N LYS A 276 2.28 -22.04 7.73
CA LYS A 276 3.54 -21.55 7.13
C LYS A 276 4.26 -22.57 6.26
N ASP A 277 4.24 -23.85 6.66
CA ASP A 277 4.98 -24.92 5.99
C ASP A 277 4.51 -25.17 4.54
N HIS A 278 3.32 -24.69 4.17
CA HIS A 278 2.84 -24.73 2.79
C HIS A 278 3.49 -23.67 1.89
N GLY A 279 4.06 -22.60 2.44
CA GLY A 279 4.56 -21.46 1.68
C GLY A 279 3.44 -20.66 1.01
N LEU A 280 3.73 -20.09 -0.17
CA LEU A 280 2.75 -19.41 -1.01
C LEU A 280 2.52 -20.21 -2.30
N LEU A 281 1.29 -20.65 -2.51
CA LEU A 281 0.85 -21.46 -3.64
C LEU A 281 -0.19 -20.71 -4.47
N SER A 282 -0.24 -21.03 -5.77
CA SER A 282 -1.27 -20.60 -6.71
C SER A 282 -1.98 -21.84 -7.25
N VAL A 283 -3.30 -21.90 -7.13
CA VAL A 283 -4.13 -22.83 -7.89
C VAL A 283 -4.43 -22.19 -9.24
N THR A 284 -3.82 -22.75 -10.28
CA THR A 284 -3.92 -22.27 -11.65
C THR A 284 -5.33 -22.35 -12.19
N SER A 285 -5.58 -21.63 -13.28
CA SER A 285 -6.87 -21.75 -14.00
C SER A 285 -7.17 -23.17 -14.50
N ALA A 286 -6.16 -24.02 -14.71
CA ALA A 286 -6.34 -25.43 -15.06
C ALA A 286 -6.55 -26.34 -13.84
N GLY A 287 -6.45 -25.83 -12.61
CA GLY A 287 -6.68 -26.57 -11.37
C GLY A 287 -5.42 -27.17 -10.73
N TYR A 288 -4.24 -26.97 -11.32
CA TYR A 288 -2.97 -27.43 -10.75
C TYR A 288 -2.41 -26.42 -9.75
N GLU A 289 -1.76 -26.92 -8.70
CA GLU A 289 -1.01 -26.09 -7.76
C GLU A 289 0.39 -25.80 -8.30
N ARG A 290 0.82 -24.53 -8.19
CA ARG A 290 2.21 -24.11 -8.43
C ARG A 290 2.72 -23.28 -7.25
N LYS A 291 4.00 -23.44 -6.91
CA LYS A 291 4.68 -22.53 -5.99
C LYS A 291 4.86 -21.17 -6.66
N ILE A 292 4.66 -20.11 -5.90
CA ILE A 292 4.88 -18.73 -6.35
C ILE A 292 6.26 -18.27 -5.88
N GLU A 293 7.01 -17.61 -6.77
CA GLU A 293 8.25 -16.94 -6.42
C GLU A 293 7.94 -15.62 -5.71
N MET A 294 8.24 -15.56 -4.41
CA MET A 294 7.92 -14.40 -3.55
C MET A 294 8.83 -13.18 -3.75
N ASN A 295 9.93 -13.33 -4.50
CA ASN A 295 10.95 -12.29 -4.68
C ASN A 295 10.88 -11.63 -6.07
N LYS A 296 9.82 -11.91 -6.84
CA LYS A 296 9.55 -11.27 -8.13
C LYS A 296 8.61 -10.09 -7.88
N GLY A 297 8.84 -8.95 -8.51
CA GLY A 297 8.09 -7.70 -8.28
C GLY A 297 8.98 -6.47 -8.42
N PHE A 298 8.41 -5.28 -8.18
CA PHE A 298 9.20 -4.05 -8.11
C PHE A 298 10.13 -4.08 -6.89
N VAL A 299 11.38 -3.66 -7.09
CA VAL A 299 12.39 -3.52 -6.04
C VAL A 299 13.28 -2.33 -6.38
N HIS A 300 13.65 -1.53 -5.39
CA HIS A 300 14.49 -0.36 -5.64
C HIS A 300 15.98 -0.66 -5.90
N PHE A 301 16.52 -1.74 -5.33
CA PHE A 301 17.96 -2.07 -5.36
C PHE A 301 18.24 -3.54 -5.64
#